data_AF-A0A956IBC2-F1
#
_entry.id   AF-A0A956IBC2-F1
#
_cell.length_a   1.000
_cell.length_b   1.000
_cell.length_c   1.000
_cell.angle_alpha   90.00
_cell.angle_beta   90.00
_cell.angle_gamma   90.00
#
_symmetry.space_group_name_H-M   'P 1'
#
loop_
_entity.id
_entity.type
_entity.pdbx_description
1 polymer ?
#
loop_
_entity_poly.entity_id
_entity_poly.type
_entity_poly.pdbx_seq_one_letter_code
_entity_poly.pdbx_strand_id
1 'polypeptide(L)'
;EPLFFDDDAVTHWVSIAERGLSAGRARAAEATKADPEAQKEAVAFLAPAPFRGALRPVARFGAWMLARKYGAPPPLELERSLEALREGLGDGRHLLGGRLSFADLAMAGMLEFVAPGEHIRRGVAEKRVWGDARLANRFADLVAWRDALIRDHWKR
;
A
#
# COMPACT_ATOMS: atom_id res chain seq x y z
N GLU A 1 -11.15 18.34 -13.75
CA GLU A 1 -9.81 18.54 -14.34
C GLU A 1 -9.18 17.18 -14.66
N PRO A 2 -8.46 17.01 -15.78
CA PRO A 2 -7.85 15.74 -16.12
C PRO A 2 -6.72 15.40 -15.14
N LEU A 3 -6.67 14.14 -14.69
CA LEU A 3 -5.62 13.59 -13.84
C LEU A 3 -4.36 13.17 -14.64
N PHE A 4 -4.51 13.06 -15.96
CA PHE A 4 -3.48 12.73 -16.94
C PHE A 4 -3.31 13.94 -17.85
N PHE A 5 -2.47 14.90 -17.44
CA PHE A 5 -2.17 16.10 -18.23
C PHE A 5 -0.71 16.14 -18.70
N ASP A 6 0.11 15.21 -18.21
CA ASP A 6 1.49 14.97 -18.62
C ASP A 6 1.71 13.45 -18.56
N ASP A 7 1.43 12.77 -19.67
CA ASP A 7 1.38 11.30 -19.73
C ASP A 7 2.75 10.66 -19.44
N ASP A 8 3.84 11.29 -19.89
CA ASP A 8 5.19 10.79 -19.68
C ASP A 8 5.59 10.92 -18.21
N ALA A 9 5.32 12.08 -17.59
CA ALA A 9 5.61 12.28 -16.17
C ALA A 9 4.74 11.38 -15.28
N VAL A 10 3.45 11.21 -15.62
CA VAL A 10 2.57 10.27 -14.90
C VAL A 10 3.09 8.85 -15.04
N THR A 11 3.48 8.41 -16.26
CA THR A 11 4.01 7.07 -16.50
C THR A 11 5.28 6.81 -15.68
N HIS A 12 6.16 7.81 -15.59
CA HIS A 12 7.36 7.73 -14.75
C HIS A 12 7.02 7.46 -13.28
N TRP A 13 6.13 8.27 -12.68
CA TRP A 13 5.74 8.10 -11.28
C TRP A 13 4.97 6.81 -11.02
N VAL A 14 4.09 6.40 -11.94
CA VAL A 14 3.38 5.12 -11.86
C VAL A 14 4.37 3.95 -11.88
N SER A 15 5.44 4.04 -12.66
CA SER A 15 6.51 3.01 -12.67
C SER A 15 7.20 2.90 -11.29
N ILE A 16 7.48 4.03 -10.63
CA ILE A 16 8.03 4.05 -9.27
C ILE A 16 7.04 3.44 -8.27
N ALA A 17 5.76 3.84 -8.36
CA ALA A 17 4.70 3.32 -7.52
C ALA A 17 4.55 1.80 -7.69
N GLU A 18 4.57 1.27 -8.91
CA GLU A 18 4.43 -0.17 -9.17
C GLU A 18 5.58 -0.99 -8.58
N ARG A 19 6.82 -0.49 -8.64
CA ARG A 19 7.96 -1.18 -7.99
C ARG A 19 7.77 -1.24 -6.47
N GLY A 20 7.41 -0.13 -5.85
CA GLY A 20 7.16 -0.07 -4.41
C GLY A 20 5.92 -0.88 -3.99
N LEU A 21 4.85 -0.83 -4.76
CA LEU A 21 3.64 -1.64 -4.56
C LEU A 21 3.94 -3.13 -4.70
N SER A 22 4.76 -3.54 -5.67
CA SER A 22 5.20 -4.93 -5.81
C SER A 22 5.95 -5.39 -4.55
N ALA A 23 6.88 -4.57 -4.06
CA ALA A 23 7.60 -4.82 -2.80
C ALA A 23 6.67 -4.90 -1.58
N GLY A 24 5.75 -3.95 -1.45
CA GLY A 24 4.74 -3.95 -0.37
C GLY A 24 3.84 -5.18 -0.40
N ARG A 25 3.35 -5.57 -1.59
CA ARG A 25 2.50 -6.76 -1.78
C ARG A 25 3.23 -8.05 -1.46
N ALA A 26 4.48 -8.20 -1.89
CA ALA A 26 5.30 -9.37 -1.57
C ALA A 26 5.50 -9.52 -0.05
N ARG A 27 5.86 -8.42 0.63
CA ARG A 27 6.04 -8.39 2.09
C ARG A 27 4.73 -8.72 2.83
N ALA A 28 3.64 -8.06 2.47
CA ALA A 28 2.33 -8.26 3.12
C ALA A 28 1.81 -9.70 2.90
N ALA A 29 2.04 -10.29 1.73
CA ALA A 29 1.69 -11.67 1.44
C ALA A 29 2.46 -12.66 2.32
N GLU A 30 3.78 -12.51 2.44
CA GLU A 30 4.59 -13.37 3.33
C GLU A 30 4.22 -13.17 4.81
N ALA A 31 3.98 -11.94 5.25
CA ALA A 31 3.51 -11.67 6.61
C ALA A 31 2.13 -12.29 6.90
N THR A 32 1.19 -12.22 5.95
CA THR A 32 -0.14 -12.84 6.07
C THR A 32 -0.04 -14.37 6.13
N LYS A 33 0.85 -14.97 5.34
CA LYS A 33 1.11 -16.42 5.37
C LYS A 33 1.64 -16.88 6.73
N ALA A 34 2.34 -16.03 7.46
CA ALA A 34 2.89 -16.30 8.79
C ALA A 34 1.93 -15.97 9.95
N ASP A 35 0.89 -15.15 9.75
CA ASP A 35 -0.01 -14.67 10.83
C ASP A 35 -1.40 -15.36 10.78
N PRO A 36 -1.73 -16.25 11.74
CA PRO A 36 -3.03 -16.91 11.84
C PRO A 36 -4.24 -15.99 11.96
N GLU A 37 -4.11 -14.83 12.60
CA GLU A 37 -5.23 -13.91 12.79
C GLU A 37 -5.45 -13.11 11.50
N ALA A 38 -4.38 -12.71 10.81
CA ALA A 38 -4.49 -12.08 9.49
C ALA A 38 -5.15 -13.02 8.47
N GLN A 39 -4.86 -14.32 8.53
CA GLN A 39 -5.53 -15.32 7.70
C GLN A 39 -7.04 -15.37 7.94
N LYS A 40 -7.48 -15.31 9.21
CA LYS A 40 -8.90 -15.31 9.56
C LYS A 40 -9.59 -14.04 9.07
N GLU A 41 -8.94 -12.89 9.22
CA GLU A 41 -9.46 -11.60 8.74
C GLU A 41 -9.57 -11.58 7.21
N ALA A 42 -8.56 -12.12 6.49
CA ALA A 42 -8.56 -12.18 5.03
C ALA A 42 -9.73 -13.02 4.44
N VAL A 43 -10.22 -14.03 5.17
CA VAL A 43 -11.37 -14.86 4.75
C VAL A 43 -12.69 -14.44 5.41
N ALA A 44 -12.72 -13.29 6.08
CA ALA A 44 -13.91 -12.84 6.80
C ALA A 44 -15.12 -12.59 5.88
N PHE A 45 -14.86 -12.31 4.59
CA PHE A 45 -15.90 -12.14 3.57
C PHE A 45 -16.51 -13.47 3.10
N LEU A 46 -15.80 -14.59 3.28
CA LEU A 46 -16.24 -15.93 2.85
C LEU A 46 -17.01 -16.67 3.95
N ALA A 47 -16.77 -16.34 5.23
CA ALA A 47 -17.41 -17.06 6.32
C ALA A 47 -17.63 -16.22 7.60
N PRO A 48 -18.73 -16.51 8.34
CA PRO A 48 -18.95 -15.99 9.69
C PRO A 48 -17.82 -16.36 10.65
N ALA A 49 -17.67 -15.56 11.73
CA ALA A 49 -16.59 -15.67 12.71
C ALA A 49 -16.24 -17.10 13.19
N PRO A 50 -17.20 -17.98 13.58
CA PRO A 50 -16.87 -19.30 14.10
C PRO A 50 -16.18 -20.22 13.08
N PHE A 51 -16.38 -19.99 11.78
CA PHE A 51 -15.88 -20.87 10.72
C PHE A 51 -14.56 -20.39 10.09
N ARG A 52 -14.13 -19.14 10.37
CA ARG A 52 -12.92 -18.56 9.76
C ARG A 52 -11.65 -19.36 10.05
N GLY A 53 -11.57 -20.00 11.22
CA GLY A 53 -10.46 -20.87 11.60
C GLY A 53 -10.25 -22.04 10.63
N ALA A 54 -11.34 -22.65 10.16
CA ALA A 54 -11.31 -23.77 9.23
C ALA A 54 -10.86 -23.35 7.82
N LEU A 55 -11.09 -22.09 7.44
CA LEU A 55 -10.72 -21.54 6.13
C LEU A 55 -9.30 -20.94 6.09
N ARG A 56 -8.55 -20.97 7.19
CA ARG A 56 -7.15 -20.50 7.22
C ARG A 56 -6.24 -21.12 6.14
N PRO A 57 -6.35 -22.42 5.80
CA PRO A 57 -5.55 -22.98 4.71
C PRO A 57 -5.82 -22.32 3.36
N VAL A 58 -7.08 -21.91 3.10
CA VAL A 58 -7.46 -21.17 1.89
C VAL A 58 -6.80 -19.79 1.88
N ALA A 59 -6.85 -19.07 3.01
CA ALA A 59 -6.17 -17.78 3.17
C ALA A 59 -4.65 -17.90 2.94
N ARG A 60 -4.03 -18.91 3.54
CA ARG A 60 -2.61 -19.19 3.41
C ARG A 60 -2.23 -19.55 1.97
N PHE A 61 -3.05 -20.32 1.28
CA PHE A 61 -2.85 -20.65 -0.14
C PHE A 61 -2.96 -19.39 -1.03
N GLY A 62 -3.96 -18.54 -0.78
CA GLY A 62 -4.08 -17.24 -1.47
C GLY A 62 -2.86 -16.36 -1.25
N ALA A 63 -2.41 -16.22 0.00
CA ALA A 63 -1.19 -15.48 0.34
C ALA A 63 0.06 -16.07 -0.33
N TRP A 64 0.18 -17.40 -0.38
CA TRP A 64 1.28 -18.07 -1.09
C TRP A 64 1.27 -17.79 -2.59
N MET A 65 0.09 -17.83 -3.25
CA MET A 65 -0.02 -17.49 -4.67
C MET A 65 0.37 -16.04 -4.94
N LEU A 66 -0.02 -15.11 -4.06
CA LEU A 66 0.37 -13.70 -4.16
C LEU A 66 1.88 -13.52 -3.96
N ALA A 67 2.46 -14.17 -2.95
CA ALA A 67 3.91 -14.15 -2.73
C ALA A 67 4.66 -14.73 -3.94
N ARG A 68 4.14 -15.78 -4.57
CA ARG A 68 4.70 -16.33 -5.81
C ARG A 68 4.54 -15.38 -7.01
N LYS A 69 3.41 -14.67 -7.11
CA LYS A 69 3.14 -13.71 -8.21
C LYS A 69 4.05 -12.49 -8.14
N TYR A 70 4.21 -11.91 -6.95
CA TYR A 70 5.04 -10.71 -6.75
C TYR A 70 6.52 -11.04 -6.51
N GLY A 71 6.82 -12.29 -6.20
CA GLY A 71 8.18 -12.82 -6.10
C GLY A 71 8.97 -12.23 -4.93
N ALA A 72 10.29 -12.19 -5.11
CA ALA A 72 11.23 -11.54 -4.20
C ALA A 72 11.74 -10.25 -4.87
N PRO A 73 10.98 -9.14 -4.78
CA PRO A 73 11.44 -7.86 -5.29
C PRO A 73 12.76 -7.46 -4.62
N PRO A 74 13.55 -6.57 -5.26
CA PRO A 74 14.84 -6.16 -4.72
C PRO A 74 14.71 -5.70 -3.26
N PRO A 75 15.68 -6.05 -2.40
CA PRO A 75 15.71 -5.52 -1.04
C PRO A 75 15.66 -4.00 -1.07
N LEU A 76 14.91 -3.42 -0.13
CA LEU A 76 14.76 -1.97 0.05
C LEU A 76 14.04 -1.23 -1.11
N GLU A 77 13.39 -1.94 -2.04
CA GLU A 77 12.76 -1.27 -3.18
C GLU A 77 11.58 -0.37 -2.76
N LEU A 78 10.84 -0.76 -1.71
CA LEU A 78 9.80 0.10 -1.13
C LEU A 78 10.41 1.39 -0.56
N GLU A 79 11.51 1.28 0.18
CA GLU A 79 12.25 2.44 0.71
C GLU A 79 12.74 3.37 -0.39
N ARG A 80 13.30 2.82 -1.47
CA ARG A 80 13.76 3.62 -2.61
C ARG A 80 12.60 4.34 -3.28
N SER A 81 11.45 3.69 -3.48
CA SER A 81 10.26 4.35 -4.01
C SER A 81 9.72 5.44 -3.07
N LEU A 82 9.81 5.25 -1.75
CA LEU A 82 9.44 6.27 -0.76
C LEU A 82 10.42 7.45 -0.74
N GLU A 83 11.72 7.19 -0.88
CA GLU A 83 12.74 8.23 -1.01
C GLU A 83 12.53 9.06 -2.28
N ALA A 84 12.26 8.39 -3.41
CA ALA A 84 11.91 9.06 -4.66
C ALA A 84 10.61 9.89 -4.53
N LEU A 85 9.60 9.40 -3.81
CA LEU A 85 8.38 10.17 -3.52
C LEU A 85 8.71 11.45 -2.75
N ARG A 86 9.49 11.33 -1.67
CA ARG A 86 9.87 12.47 -0.83
C ARG A 86 10.66 13.51 -1.63
N GLU A 87 11.62 13.05 -2.44
CA GLU A 87 12.41 13.93 -3.30
C GLU A 87 11.53 14.61 -4.36
N GLY A 88 10.64 13.86 -5.02
CA GLY A 88 9.74 14.39 -6.04
C GLY A 88 8.73 15.39 -5.53
N LEU A 89 8.24 15.21 -4.30
CA LEU A 89 7.37 16.19 -3.65
C LEU A 89 8.16 17.45 -3.27
N GLY A 90 9.37 17.33 -2.74
CA GLY A 90 10.10 18.45 -2.14
C GLY A 90 9.22 19.15 -1.09
N ASP A 91 9.05 20.46 -1.22
CA ASP A 91 8.13 21.26 -0.40
C ASP A 91 6.71 21.37 -0.98
N GLY A 92 6.44 20.69 -2.10
CA GLY A 92 5.19 20.71 -2.84
C GLY A 92 4.10 19.81 -2.26
N ARG A 93 2.84 20.11 -2.62
CA ARG A 93 1.67 19.29 -2.26
C ARG A 93 1.38 18.18 -3.28
N HIS A 94 1.75 18.40 -4.53
CA HIS A 94 1.47 17.51 -5.65
C HIS A 94 2.73 17.31 -6.49
N LEU A 95 2.88 16.12 -7.07
CA LEU A 95 4.05 15.75 -7.85
C LEU A 95 4.18 16.53 -9.15
N LEU A 96 3.05 16.90 -9.77
CA LEU A 96 3.03 17.47 -11.11
C LEU A 96 2.25 18.79 -11.13
N GLY A 97 2.87 19.85 -11.63
CA GLY A 97 2.21 21.14 -11.94
C GLY A 97 1.47 21.80 -10.77
N GLY A 98 1.78 21.44 -9.52
CA GLY A 98 1.12 21.98 -8.33
C GLY A 98 -0.36 21.60 -8.17
N ARG A 99 -0.82 20.53 -8.84
CA ARG A 99 -2.23 20.09 -8.84
C ARG A 99 -2.35 18.57 -8.79
N LEU A 100 -3.48 18.07 -8.30
CA LEU A 100 -3.74 16.64 -8.22
C LEU A 100 -3.63 15.97 -9.59
N SER A 101 -2.87 14.88 -9.63
CA SER A 101 -2.65 14.02 -10.79
C SER A 101 -2.80 12.54 -10.42
N PHE A 102 -2.80 11.66 -11.42
CA PHE A 102 -2.79 10.22 -11.15
C PHE A 102 -1.49 9.75 -10.48
N ALA A 103 -0.37 10.46 -10.69
CA ALA A 103 0.89 10.19 -10.01
C ALA A 103 0.74 10.26 -8.48
N ASP A 104 0.06 11.30 -7.98
CA ASP A 104 -0.21 11.46 -6.55
C ASP A 104 -1.02 10.29 -5.99
N LEU A 105 -2.06 9.86 -6.72
CA LEU A 105 -2.93 8.75 -6.30
C LEU A 105 -2.19 7.41 -6.30
N ALA A 106 -1.37 7.14 -7.32
CA ALA A 106 -0.57 5.92 -7.40
C ALA A 106 0.44 5.83 -6.24
N MET A 107 1.14 6.93 -5.96
CA MET A 107 2.11 7.01 -4.87
C MET A 107 1.44 6.97 -3.49
N ALA A 108 0.28 7.61 -3.33
CA ALA A 108 -0.56 7.51 -2.14
C ALA A 108 -0.99 6.06 -1.86
N GLY A 109 -1.36 5.31 -2.90
CA GLY A 109 -1.74 3.90 -2.76
C GLY A 109 -0.61 3.01 -2.26
N MET A 110 0.64 3.31 -2.63
CA MET A 110 1.83 2.58 -2.15
C MET A 110 1.98 2.66 -0.61
N LEU A 111 1.64 3.81 -0.02
CA LEU A 111 1.73 4.04 1.43
C LEU A 111 0.77 3.18 2.26
N GLU A 112 -0.20 2.50 1.63
CA GLU A 112 -1.01 1.48 2.31
C GLU A 112 -0.17 0.30 2.82
N PHE A 113 1.00 0.04 2.22
CA PHE A 113 1.96 -0.98 2.68
C PHE A 113 2.98 -0.44 3.69
N VAL A 114 2.84 0.83 4.09
CA VAL A 114 3.68 1.49 5.10
C VAL A 114 2.86 1.70 6.36
N ALA A 115 1.75 2.42 6.23
CA ALA A 115 0.82 2.70 7.31
C ALA A 115 -0.61 2.65 6.76
N PRO A 116 -1.32 1.51 6.84
CA PRO A 116 -2.66 1.36 6.28
C PRO A 116 -3.60 2.47 6.74
N GLY A 117 -4.21 3.20 5.79
CA GLY A 117 -5.09 4.31 6.12
C GLY A 117 -6.44 3.86 6.68
N GLU A 118 -7.10 4.72 7.46
CA GLU A 118 -8.43 4.45 8.04
C GLU A 118 -9.58 4.48 7.01
N HIS A 119 -9.30 4.92 5.79
CA HIS A 119 -10.29 4.99 4.70
C HIS A 119 -10.63 3.60 4.12
N ILE A 120 -9.78 2.59 4.35
CA ILE A 120 -10.05 1.19 3.98
C ILE A 120 -10.25 0.39 5.26
N ARG A 121 -11.42 -0.24 5.39
CA ARG A 121 -11.74 -1.07 6.55
C ARG A 121 -10.90 -2.35 6.51
N ARG A 122 -9.95 -2.46 7.43
CA ARG A 122 -9.12 -3.64 7.68
C ARG A 122 -9.24 -4.06 9.14
N GLY A 123 -9.09 -5.35 9.40
CA GLY A 123 -8.99 -5.85 10.76
C GLY A 123 -7.64 -5.51 11.42
N VAL A 124 -7.50 -5.82 12.70
CA VAL A 124 -6.30 -5.45 13.48
C VAL A 124 -5.07 -6.23 13.00
N ALA A 125 -5.25 -7.51 12.67
CA ALA A 125 -4.16 -8.34 12.20
C ALA A 125 -3.75 -7.98 10.76
N GLU A 126 -4.72 -7.67 9.91
CA GLU A 126 -4.50 -7.21 8.54
C GLU A 126 -3.76 -5.87 8.52
N LYS A 127 -4.17 -4.89 9.33
CA LYS A 127 -3.44 -3.62 9.49
C LYS A 127 -1.98 -3.86 9.90
N ARG A 128 -1.73 -4.81 10.81
CA ARG A 128 -0.37 -5.14 11.27
C ARG A 128 0.49 -5.77 10.17
N VAL A 129 -0.02 -6.73 9.40
CA VAL A 129 0.77 -7.40 8.35
C VAL A 129 0.92 -6.56 7.08
N TRP A 130 -0.01 -5.64 6.82
CA TRP A 130 0.10 -4.66 5.74
C TRP A 130 1.01 -3.49 6.10
N GLY A 131 1.05 -3.06 7.36
CA GLY A 131 1.93 -1.97 7.81
C GLY A 131 3.39 -2.40 8.00
N ASP A 132 4.27 -1.40 8.05
CA ASP A 132 5.65 -1.51 8.49
C ASP A 132 5.92 -0.33 9.44
N ALA A 133 5.95 -0.59 10.75
CA ALA A 133 6.09 0.45 11.77
C ALA A 133 7.42 1.22 11.66
N ARG A 134 8.50 0.57 11.18
CA ARG A 134 9.79 1.22 10.99
C ARG A 134 9.70 2.22 9.83
N LEU A 135 9.08 1.83 8.71
CA LEU A 135 8.87 2.73 7.58
C LEU A 135 7.86 3.83 7.89
N ALA A 136 6.77 3.51 8.59
CA ALA A 136 5.80 4.50 9.03
C ALA A 136 6.44 5.59 9.89
N ASN A 137 7.37 5.22 10.78
CA ASN A 137 8.12 6.19 11.58
C ASN A 137 9.13 6.99 10.74
N ARG A 138 9.86 6.32 9.84
CA ARG A 138 10.87 6.97 8.98
C ARG A 138 10.26 7.92 7.94
N PHE A 139 9.05 7.63 7.48
CA PHE A 139 8.33 8.33 6.43
C PHE A 139 6.98 8.89 6.91
N ALA A 140 6.94 9.35 8.17
CA ALA A 140 5.74 9.89 8.80
C ALA A 140 5.18 11.13 8.07
N ASP A 141 6.06 11.95 7.48
CA ASP A 141 5.75 13.06 6.58
C ASP A 141 4.96 12.60 5.34
N LEU A 142 5.38 11.51 4.69
CA LEU A 142 4.68 10.98 3.51
C LEU A 142 3.33 10.37 3.88
N VAL A 143 3.24 9.71 5.03
CA VAL A 143 1.96 9.21 5.57
C VAL A 143 1.01 10.39 5.82
N ALA A 144 1.48 11.46 6.46
CA ALA A 144 0.69 12.67 6.69
C ALA A 144 0.27 13.36 5.38
N TRP A 145 1.16 13.39 4.38
CA TRP A 145 0.86 13.89 3.04
C TRP A 145 -0.28 13.10 2.38
N ARG A 146 -0.22 11.77 2.38
CA ARG A 146 -1.31 10.91 1.86
C ARG A 146 -2.61 11.18 2.59
N ASP A 147 -2.58 11.24 3.91
CA ASP A 147 -3.79 11.43 4.71
C ASP A 147 -4.42 12.80 4.44
N ALA A 148 -3.61 13.83 4.18
CA ALA A 148 -4.09 15.12 3.70
C ALA A 148 -4.72 15.03 2.30
N LEU A 149 -4.05 14.35 1.37
CA LEU A 149 -4.57 14.13 0.00
C LEU A 149 -5.93 13.44 0.02
N ILE A 150 -6.08 12.39 0.83
CA ILE A 150 -7.32 11.63 0.99
C ILE A 150 -8.40 12.50 1.63
N ARG A 151 -8.08 13.26 2.69
CA ARG A 151 -9.06 14.14 3.32
C ARG A 151 -9.58 15.22 2.37
N ASP A 152 -8.72 15.77 1.53
CA ASP A 152 -9.06 16.86 0.62
C ASP A 152 -9.89 16.36 -0.59
N HIS A 153 -9.71 15.11 -1.01
CA HIS A 153 -10.30 14.60 -2.28
C HIS A 153 -11.26 13.41 -2.14
N TRP A 154 -11.16 12.64 -1.05
CA TRP A 154 -12.02 11.48 -0.81
C TRP A 154 -13.25 11.91 -0.01
N LYS A 155 -14.35 12.19 -0.71
CA LYS A 155 -15.67 12.35 -0.07
C LYS A 155 -16.14 10.98 0.42
N ARG A 156 -16.55 10.91 1.69
CA ARG A 156 -17.31 9.77 2.23
C ARG A 156 -18.66 9.65 1.55
#